data_AF-A0A2D5BKY1-F1
#
_entry.id   AF-A0A2D5BKY1-F1
#
_cell.length_a   1.000
_cell.length_b   1.000
_cell.length_c   1.000
_cell.angle_alpha   90.00
_cell.angle_beta   90.00
_cell.angle_gamma   90.00
#
_symmetry.space_group_name_H-M   'P 1'
#
loop_
_entity.id
_entity.type
_entity.pdbx_description
1 polymer ?
#
loop_
_entity_poly.entity_id
_entity_poly.type
_entity_poly.pdbx_seq_one_letter_code
_entity_poly.pdbx_strand_id
1 'polypeptide(L)'
;MFLYGTSSWHEKSWVGPFYPEGMRSPDWLSHDATQFSTVEVDSTYYGTPKPATVDNLRARTPDGFVMCVKFPRGIVHGGDTARPDADVALVLDKVGKKRDAFLDVIGRLGDRCGPLVMQRPYFSGDARSCGAGPASAQGRCHRR
;
A
#
# COMPACT_ATOMS: atom_id res chain seq x y z
N MET A 1 -4.36 23.71 7.91
CA MET A 1 -3.23 23.45 6.99
C MET A 1 -3.65 22.33 6.07
N PHE A 2 -3.47 22.47 4.75
CA PHE A 2 -3.71 21.40 3.78
C PHE A 2 -2.38 20.93 3.21
N LEU A 3 -2.24 19.62 3.00
CA LEU A 3 -1.07 19.01 2.37
C LEU A 3 -1.49 18.36 1.06
N TYR A 4 -0.68 18.54 0.02
CA TYR A 4 -0.87 17.93 -1.28
C TYR A 4 0.46 17.35 -1.76
N GLY A 5 0.37 16.29 -2.56
CA GLY A 5 1.50 15.51 -3.00
C GLY A 5 1.06 14.43 -3.98
N THR A 6 1.95 13.49 -4.24
CA THR A 6 1.78 12.45 -5.28
C THR A 6 1.52 11.08 -4.67
N SER A 7 1.02 10.17 -5.51
CA SER A 7 0.98 8.75 -5.19
C SER A 7 2.23 8.08 -5.76
N SER A 8 3.16 7.67 -4.88
CA SER A 8 4.51 7.19 -5.22
C SER A 8 5.48 8.27 -5.76
N TRP A 9 6.77 7.98 -5.64
CA TRP A 9 7.89 8.74 -6.23
C TRP A 9 8.74 7.89 -7.19
N HIS A 10 8.40 6.60 -7.37
CA HIS A 10 9.28 5.63 -8.01
C HIS A 10 8.79 5.22 -9.41
N GLU A 11 8.95 6.13 -10.37
CA GLU A 11 8.57 5.91 -11.78
C GLU A 11 9.65 6.45 -12.73
N LYS A 12 10.20 5.58 -13.58
CA LYS A 12 11.36 5.90 -14.43
C LYS A 12 11.01 6.91 -15.52
N SER A 13 9.78 6.89 -16.03
CA SER A 13 9.32 7.83 -17.06
C SER A 13 9.32 9.30 -16.60
N TRP A 14 9.50 9.56 -15.30
CA TRP A 14 9.61 10.90 -14.75
C TRP A 14 11.04 11.49 -14.87
N VAL A 15 12.04 10.69 -15.25
CA VAL A 15 13.40 11.19 -15.55
C VAL A 15 13.40 11.94 -16.88
N GLY A 16 13.79 13.21 -16.83
CA GLY A 16 13.66 14.19 -17.90
C GLY A 16 12.52 15.17 -17.63
N PRO A 17 11.25 14.72 -17.63
CA PRO A 17 10.10 15.61 -17.40
C PRO A 17 9.99 16.21 -16.00
N PHE A 18 10.37 15.47 -14.95
CA PHE A 18 10.26 15.91 -13.55
C PHE A 18 11.59 15.77 -12.80
N TYR A 19 12.22 14.60 -12.85
CA TYR A 19 13.57 14.42 -12.33
C TYR A 19 14.61 14.91 -13.34
N PRO A 20 15.67 15.60 -12.90
CA PRO A 20 16.82 15.91 -13.74
C PRO A 20 17.35 14.69 -14.50
N GLU A 21 17.80 14.90 -15.73
CA GLU A 21 18.38 13.84 -16.55
C GLU A 21 19.59 13.20 -15.84
N GLY A 22 19.66 11.87 -15.86
CA GLY A 22 20.71 11.12 -15.17
C GLY A 22 20.55 11.01 -13.65
N MET A 23 19.49 11.56 -13.05
CA MET A 23 19.23 11.40 -11.61
C MET A 23 19.04 9.93 -11.24
N ARG A 24 19.77 9.49 -10.21
CA ARG A 24 19.72 8.10 -9.73
C ARG A 24 18.44 7.89 -8.90
N SER A 25 17.84 6.70 -9.01
CA SER A 25 16.61 6.38 -8.27
C SER A 25 16.68 6.50 -6.74
N PRO A 26 17.83 6.28 -6.07
CA PRO A 26 17.94 6.55 -4.63
C PRO A 26 17.85 8.04 -4.26
N ASP A 27 17.90 8.95 -5.23
CA ASP A 27 17.83 10.39 -4.99
C ASP A 27 16.41 10.95 -5.25
N TRP A 28 15.51 10.16 -5.87
CA TRP A 28 14.17 10.61 -6.28
C TRP A 28 13.28 11.06 -5.12
N LEU A 29 13.23 10.33 -3.99
CA LEU A 29 12.42 10.74 -2.83
C LEU A 29 12.91 12.07 -2.24
N SER A 30 14.23 12.25 -2.16
CA SER A 30 14.81 13.49 -1.64
C SER A 30 14.51 14.66 -2.56
N HIS A 31 14.50 14.44 -3.88
CA HIS A 31 14.05 15.45 -4.84
C HIS A 31 12.55 15.75 -4.70
N ASP A 32 11.70 14.73 -4.64
CA ASP A 32 10.25 14.87 -4.50
C ASP A 32 9.88 15.67 -3.22
N ALA A 33 10.61 15.43 -2.14
CA ALA A 33 10.46 16.16 -0.87
C ALA A 33 10.90 17.64 -0.91
N THR A 34 11.51 18.10 -2.01
CA THR A 34 11.73 19.54 -2.24
C THR A 34 10.57 20.22 -2.96
N GLN A 35 9.69 19.43 -3.59
CA GLN A 35 8.57 19.91 -4.40
C GLN A 35 7.23 19.81 -3.64
N PHE A 36 7.10 18.80 -2.77
CA PHE A 36 5.89 18.54 -1.97
C PHE A 36 6.20 18.40 -0.49
N SER A 37 5.17 18.55 0.34
CA SER A 37 5.25 18.34 1.80
C SER A 37 4.73 16.97 2.24
N THR A 38 4.21 16.18 1.30
CA THR A 38 3.73 14.82 1.56
C THR A 38 3.85 13.93 0.32
N VAL A 39 3.92 12.62 0.53
CA VAL A 39 3.83 11.60 -0.53
C VAL A 39 3.15 10.34 -0.02
N GLU A 40 2.47 9.61 -0.91
CA GLU A 40 1.98 8.27 -0.60
C GLU A 40 3.08 7.21 -0.74
N VAL A 41 3.29 6.41 0.30
CA VAL A 41 4.19 5.25 0.29
C VAL A 41 3.41 4.01 -0.19
N ASP A 42 3.18 3.93 -1.50
CA ASP A 42 2.37 2.85 -2.10
C ASP A 42 3.09 1.48 -2.11
N SER A 43 4.43 1.46 -2.06
CA SER A 43 5.23 0.22 -2.07
C SER A 43 4.91 -0.74 -0.91
N THR A 44 4.42 -0.20 0.20
CA THR A 44 3.96 -0.97 1.37
C THR A 44 2.73 -1.83 1.09
N TYR A 45 1.99 -1.55 0.01
CA TYR A 45 0.91 -2.41 -0.47
C TYR A 45 1.40 -3.85 -0.72
N TYR A 46 2.65 -4.03 -1.16
CA TYR A 46 3.19 -5.36 -1.44
C TYR A 46 3.69 -6.09 -0.19
N GLY A 47 3.72 -5.43 0.97
CA GLY A 47 4.12 -6.05 2.24
C GLY A 47 4.66 -5.04 3.25
N THR A 48 4.76 -5.48 4.50
CA THR A 48 5.42 -4.71 5.56
C THR A 48 6.90 -4.51 5.20
N PRO A 49 7.40 -3.27 5.13
CA PRO A 49 8.81 -3.02 4.83
C PRO A 49 9.71 -3.51 5.96
N LYS A 50 11.02 -3.60 5.70
CA LYS A 50 12.00 -3.82 6.79
C LYS A 50 12.12 -2.54 7.64
N PRO A 51 12.40 -2.63 8.95
CA PRO A 51 12.61 -1.45 9.79
C PRO A 51 13.64 -0.46 9.23
N ALA A 52 14.76 -0.95 8.69
CA ALA A 52 15.80 -0.13 8.07
C ALA A 52 15.31 0.63 6.82
N THR A 53 14.32 0.08 6.09
CA THR A 53 13.69 0.79 4.96
C THR A 53 12.90 1.99 5.47
N VAL A 54 12.15 1.84 6.57
CA VAL A 54 11.39 2.94 7.18
C VAL A 54 12.33 4.02 7.72
N ASP A 55 13.42 3.62 8.37
CA ASP A 55 14.44 4.57 8.85
C ASP A 55 15.05 5.36 7.69
N ASN A 56 15.32 4.70 6.56
CA ASN A 56 15.85 5.37 5.36
C ASN A 56 14.85 6.36 4.75
N LEU A 57 13.56 6.03 4.73
CA LEU A 57 12.51 6.96 4.30
C LEU A 57 12.49 8.22 5.17
N ARG A 58 12.52 8.05 6.50
CA ARG A 58 12.60 9.15 7.46
C ARG A 58 13.84 10.01 7.24
N ALA A 59 15.01 9.38 7.07
CA ALA A 59 16.28 10.09 6.91
C ALA A 59 16.40 10.90 5.61
N ARG A 60 15.64 10.54 4.57
CA ARG A 60 15.70 11.18 3.24
C ARG A 60 14.72 12.32 3.03
N THR A 61 13.91 12.64 4.04
CA THR A 61 12.89 13.69 3.97
C THR A 61 13.14 14.77 5.02
N PRO A 62 12.85 16.06 4.73
CA PRO A 62 13.13 17.19 5.63
C PRO A 62 12.10 17.29 6.76
N ASP A 63 12.45 17.96 7.85
CA ASP A 63 11.55 18.18 8.99
C ASP A 63 10.22 18.81 8.56
N GLY A 64 9.12 18.34 9.16
CA GLY A 64 7.77 18.75 8.79
C GLY A 64 7.18 18.05 7.56
N PHE A 65 7.96 17.27 6.80
CA PHE A 65 7.42 16.39 5.76
C PHE A 65 6.59 15.27 6.39
N VAL A 66 5.49 14.85 5.78
CA VAL A 66 4.71 13.70 6.29
C VAL A 66 4.47 12.66 5.20
N MET A 67 4.34 11.41 5.59
CA MET A 67 4.12 10.30 4.66
C MET A 67 2.73 9.72 4.85
N CYS A 68 2.03 9.55 3.75
CA CYS A 68 0.75 8.87 3.69
C CYS A 68 1.01 7.38 3.41
N VAL A 69 0.94 6.50 4.41
CA VAL A 69 1.41 5.11 4.23
C VAL A 69 0.23 4.18 3.94
N LYS A 70 0.35 3.37 2.90
CA LYS A 70 -0.70 2.43 2.51
C LYS A 70 -0.63 1.12 3.29
N PHE A 71 -1.78 0.53 3.59
CA PHE A 71 -1.80 -0.77 4.24
C PHE A 71 -1.44 -1.90 3.26
N PRO A 72 -0.68 -2.91 3.71
CA PRO A 72 -0.37 -4.09 2.93
C PRO A 72 -1.60 -4.80 2.36
N ARG A 73 -1.47 -5.32 1.14
CA ARG A 73 -2.47 -6.12 0.42
C ARG A 73 -2.96 -7.31 1.25
N GLY A 74 -2.07 -7.96 1.99
CA GLY A 74 -2.46 -9.06 2.87
C GLY A 74 -3.44 -8.67 3.99
N ILE A 75 -3.64 -7.37 4.26
CA ILE A 75 -4.64 -6.82 5.18
C ILE A 75 -5.88 -6.37 4.39
N VAL A 76 -5.68 -5.58 3.33
CA VAL A 76 -6.80 -4.96 2.61
C VAL A 76 -7.48 -5.89 1.58
N HIS A 77 -6.79 -6.92 1.09
CA HIS A 77 -7.32 -7.95 0.17
C HIS A 77 -7.34 -9.35 0.81
N GLY A 78 -6.84 -9.51 2.04
CA GLY A 78 -6.91 -10.78 2.76
C GLY A 78 -5.99 -11.89 2.24
N GLY A 79 -5.03 -11.59 1.37
CA GLY A 79 -4.11 -12.61 0.84
C GLY A 79 -3.11 -12.09 -0.17
N ASP A 80 -2.42 -13.02 -0.82
CA ASP A 80 -1.36 -12.73 -1.80
C ASP A 80 -1.79 -12.92 -3.25
N THR A 81 -3.09 -13.02 -3.52
CA THR A 81 -3.65 -13.10 -4.88
C THR A 81 -4.24 -11.75 -5.32
N ALA A 82 -4.54 -11.62 -6.61
CA ALA A 82 -5.21 -10.42 -7.14
C ALA A 82 -6.70 -10.35 -6.74
N ARG A 83 -7.32 -11.49 -6.41
CA ARG A 83 -8.71 -11.57 -5.98
C ARG A 83 -8.78 -11.34 -4.47
N PRO A 84 -9.55 -10.37 -3.98
CA PRO A 84 -9.73 -10.17 -2.55
C PRO A 84 -10.51 -11.34 -1.93
N ASP A 85 -10.09 -11.76 -0.75
CA ASP A 85 -10.79 -12.73 0.08
C ASP A 85 -11.77 -12.00 1.02
N ALA A 86 -13.07 -12.20 0.80
CA ALA A 86 -14.12 -11.52 1.56
C ALA A 86 -14.21 -11.96 3.03
N ASP A 87 -13.73 -13.16 3.36
CA ASP A 87 -13.77 -13.71 4.73
C ASP A 87 -12.58 -13.24 5.57
N VAL A 88 -11.56 -12.67 4.94
CA VAL A 88 -10.30 -12.24 5.58
C VAL A 88 -10.08 -10.74 5.46
N ALA A 89 -10.29 -10.15 4.28
CA ALA A 89 -9.97 -8.75 4.01
C ALA A 89 -10.66 -7.82 5.02
N LEU A 90 -9.87 -7.00 5.72
CA LEU A 90 -10.35 -6.04 6.71
C LEU A 90 -11.14 -6.64 7.91
N VAL A 91 -11.15 -7.96 8.08
CA VAL A 91 -11.74 -8.63 9.25
C VAL A 91 -10.74 -8.62 10.39
N LEU A 92 -10.96 -7.77 11.41
CA LEU A 92 -9.98 -7.46 12.46
C LEU A 92 -9.41 -8.71 13.16
N ASP A 93 -10.24 -9.70 13.46
CA ASP A 93 -9.78 -10.94 14.12
C ASP A 93 -8.84 -11.77 13.23
N LYS A 94 -8.93 -11.61 11.91
CA LYS A 94 -8.10 -12.33 10.92
C LYS A 94 -6.82 -11.57 10.61
N VAL A 95 -6.89 -10.25 10.50
CA VAL A 95 -5.76 -9.41 10.03
C VAL A 95 -5.07 -8.62 11.15
N GLY A 96 -5.61 -8.61 12.37
CA GLY A 96 -5.14 -7.78 13.50
C GLY A 96 -3.66 -7.95 13.79
N LYS A 97 -3.15 -9.19 13.88
CA LYS A 97 -1.72 -9.44 14.09
C LYS A 97 -0.83 -8.86 12.98
N LYS A 98 -1.27 -8.95 11.71
CA LYS A 98 -0.53 -8.39 10.56
C LYS A 98 -0.60 -6.87 10.56
N ARG A 99 -1.76 -6.30 10.92
CA ARG A 99 -1.96 -4.86 11.12
C ARG A 99 -1.03 -4.33 12.20
N ASP A 100 -0.97 -4.98 13.36
CA ASP A 100 -0.18 -4.50 14.50
C ASP A 100 1.32 -4.58 14.19
N ALA A 101 1.79 -5.69 13.62
CA ALA A 101 3.18 -5.81 13.16
C ALA A 101 3.55 -4.75 12.09
N PHE A 102 2.61 -4.39 11.22
CA PHE A 102 2.81 -3.31 10.26
C PHE A 102 2.89 -1.94 10.95
N LEU A 103 1.99 -1.65 11.89
CA LEU A 103 1.97 -0.41 12.65
C LEU A 103 3.23 -0.24 13.50
N ASP A 104 3.73 -1.30 14.13
CA ASP A 104 4.99 -1.29 14.90
C ASP A 104 6.18 -0.84 14.03
N VAL A 105 6.23 -1.31 12.78
CA VAL A 105 7.28 -0.97 11.83
C VAL A 105 7.12 0.46 11.30
N ILE A 106 5.91 0.85 10.90
CA ILE A 106 5.66 2.20 10.34
C ILE A 106 5.73 3.29 11.41
N GLY A 107 5.49 2.97 12.68
CA GLY A 107 5.66 3.90 13.80
C GLY A 107 7.06 4.50 13.90
N ARG A 108 8.07 3.86 13.29
CA ARG A 108 9.45 4.38 13.19
C ARG A 108 9.57 5.66 12.36
N LEU A 109 8.57 6.00 11.54
CA LEU A 109 8.48 7.31 10.89
C LEU A 109 8.32 8.44 11.90
N GLY A 110 7.78 8.17 13.09
CA GLY A 110 7.58 9.16 14.15
C GLY A 110 6.71 10.32 13.70
N ASP A 111 7.25 11.54 13.83
CA ASP A 111 6.63 12.79 13.42
C ASP A 111 6.33 12.87 11.91
N ARG A 112 6.96 12.01 11.11
CA ARG A 112 6.74 11.90 9.66
C ARG A 112 5.59 10.94 9.32
N CYS A 113 5.01 10.24 10.28
CA CYS A 113 3.86 9.38 10.04
C CYS A 113 2.59 10.22 9.91
N GLY A 114 2.13 10.40 8.68
CA GLY A 114 0.88 11.06 8.38
C GLY A 114 -0.32 10.10 8.42
N PRO A 115 -1.39 10.37 7.64
CA PRO A 115 -2.53 9.48 7.55
C PRO A 115 -2.14 8.13 6.95
N LEU A 116 -2.87 7.09 7.33
CA LEU A 116 -2.70 5.75 6.75
C LEU A 116 -3.85 5.45 5.77
N VAL A 117 -3.53 4.83 4.63
CA VAL A 117 -4.50 4.52 3.58
C VAL A 117 -4.89 3.05 3.64
N MET A 118 -6.17 2.80 3.89
CA MET A 118 -6.79 1.49 3.65
C MET A 118 -7.64 1.56 2.38
N GLN A 119 -7.03 1.28 1.24
CA GLN A 119 -7.76 1.20 -0.02
C GLN A 119 -8.64 -0.06 -0.02
N ARG A 120 -9.95 0.11 -0.12
CA ARG A 120 -10.88 -1.02 -0.20
C ARG A 120 -10.70 -1.78 -1.52
N PRO A 121 -10.73 -3.12 -1.49
CA PRO A 121 -10.75 -3.91 -2.71
C PRO A 121 -12.12 -3.83 -3.36
N TYR A 122 -12.18 -4.15 -4.66
CA TYR A 122 -13.44 -4.42 -5.35
C TYR A 122 -13.73 -5.91 -5.30
N PHE A 123 -14.83 -6.29 -4.66
CA PHE A 123 -15.31 -7.66 -4.71
C PHE A 123 -16.13 -7.84 -6.00
N SER A 124 -15.75 -8.81 -6.84
CA SER A 124 -16.60 -9.23 -7.95
C SER A 124 -17.96 -9.70 -7.41
N GLY A 125 -19.05 -9.44 -8.13
CA GLY A 125 -20.44 -9.64 -7.70
C GLY A 125 -20.72 -10.94 -6.94
N ASP A 126 -21.65 -10.80 -5.99
CA ASP A 126 -22.07 -11.71 -4.92
C ASP A 126 -20.97 -12.18 -3.97
N ALA A 127 -20.53 -11.24 -3.12
CA ALA A 127 -19.57 -11.43 -2.01
C ALA A 127 -19.98 -12.50 -0.97
N ARG A 128 -21.13 -13.17 -1.15
CA ARG A 128 -21.66 -14.23 -0.27
C ARG A 128 -21.76 -15.61 -0.92
N SER A 129 -21.26 -15.83 -2.14
CA SER A 129 -21.40 -17.14 -2.81
C SER A 129 -20.27 -18.15 -2.54
N CYS A 130 -19.24 -17.79 -1.78
CA CYS A 130 -18.20 -18.74 -1.37
C CYS A 130 -18.50 -19.32 0.03
N GLY A 131 -19.59 -20.06 0.17
CA GLY A 131 -19.85 -20.81 1.41
C GLY A 131 -21.17 -21.56 1.43
N ALA A 132 -21.09 -22.89 1.42
CA ALA A 132 -22.14 -23.90 1.60
C ALA A 132 -23.03 -24.25 0.38
N GLY A 133 -22.62 -25.32 -0.32
CA GLY A 133 -23.49 -26.16 -1.17
C GLY A 133 -22.80 -27.51 -1.42
N PRO A 134 -23.50 -28.66 -1.28
CA PRO A 134 -22.85 -29.96 -1.18
C PRO A 134 -22.26 -30.42 -2.52
N ALA A 135 -21.24 -31.26 -2.43
CA ALA A 135 -20.64 -31.96 -3.55
C ALA A 135 -21.69 -32.84 -4.26
N SER A 136 -22.21 -32.40 -5.40
CA SER A 136 -22.65 -33.28 -6.49
C SER A 136 -23.20 -32.46 -7.66
N ALA A 137 -22.67 -32.74 -8.85
CA ALA A 137 -23.36 -32.84 -10.16
C ALA A 137 -22.56 -32.15 -11.27
N GLN A 138 -22.06 -32.98 -12.17
CA GLN A 138 -21.50 -32.62 -13.47
C GLN A 138 -22.56 -31.85 -14.29
N GLY A 139 -22.20 -30.69 -14.82
CA GLY A 139 -23.04 -29.94 -15.75
C GLY A 139 -22.18 -29.05 -16.65
N ARG A 140 -22.11 -29.39 -17.93
CA ARG A 140 -21.35 -28.67 -18.96
C ARG A 140 -21.79 -27.21 -19.07
N CYS A 141 -20.86 -26.29 -18.88
CA CYS A 141 -21.05 -24.88 -19.24
C CYS A 141 -20.78 -24.71 -20.74
N HIS A 142 -21.83 -24.64 -21.57
CA HIS A 142 -21.71 -24.10 -22.92
C HIS A 142 -21.58 -22.58 -22.84
N ARG A 143 -20.49 -22.05 -23.41
CA ARG A 143 -20.30 -20.62 -23.65
C ARG A 143 -21.31 -20.12 -24.68
N ARG A 144 -21.98 -19.02 -24.40
CA ARG A 144 -22.23 -17.93 -25.34
C ARG A 144 -21.95 -16.63 -24.63
#